data_AF-A0A968JGE8-F1
#
_entry.id   AF-A0A968JGE8-F1
#
_cell.length_a   1.000
_cell.length_b   1.000
_cell.length_c   1.000
_cell.angle_alpha   90.00
_cell.angle_beta   90.00
_cell.angle_gamma   90.00
#
_symmetry.space_group_name_H-M   'P 1'
#
loop_
_entity.id
_entity.type
_entity.pdbx_description
1 polymer ?
#
loop_
_entity_poly.entity_id
_entity_poly.type
_entity_poly.pdbx_seq_one_letter_code
_entity_poly.pdbx_strand_id
1 'polypeptide(L)'
;MWSILSPTGATLPLADVSVRVRTAGGSGMPPIVASTAPPLVTSTGQRRLTLHLVAQQREAHLAALRSTLIAALNPALTTASSLAYLRYTRAGTTVQLPIQYVGGLEDPPDSNELTLQCIAHDPLWTTTSTTSQPLTVRQTIGSVAHIIQRSAAGVWSAMPGLNSAVAALLVAPDGTLYAGGEFSGRVCRWNSSTASWSTLSGLNGDVRALVLGPDGTLYACRLRFSGVLGP
;
A
#
# COMPACT_ATOMS: atom_id res chain seq x y z
N MET A 1 10.00 4.68 -12.78
CA MET A 1 10.30 5.13 -14.15
C MET A 1 9.85 4.05 -15.12
N TRP A 2 9.13 4.43 -16.16
CA TRP A 2 8.67 3.49 -17.19
C TRP A 2 9.72 3.33 -18.29
N SER A 3 9.82 2.14 -18.86
CA SER A 3 10.61 1.87 -20.07
C SER A 3 10.03 0.68 -20.83
N ILE A 4 10.43 0.52 -22.08
CA ILE A 4 10.14 -0.67 -22.89
C ILE A 4 11.47 -1.33 -23.27
N LEU A 5 11.63 -2.61 -22.98
CA LEU A 5 12.68 -3.42 -23.58
C LEU A 5 12.17 -3.97 -24.90
N SER A 6 12.82 -3.62 -26.01
CA SER A 6 12.50 -4.15 -27.32
C SER A 6 12.82 -5.65 -27.41
N PRO A 7 12.22 -6.37 -28.36
CA PRO A 7 12.60 -7.75 -28.68
C PRO A 7 14.11 -7.91 -28.97
N THR A 8 14.74 -6.88 -29.54
CA THR A 8 16.17 -6.83 -29.88
C THR A 8 17.08 -6.50 -28.69
N GLY A 9 16.53 -6.26 -27.49
CA GLY A 9 17.28 -5.97 -26.27
C GLY A 9 17.58 -4.50 -26.01
N ALA A 10 17.08 -3.58 -26.85
CA ALA A 10 17.23 -2.14 -26.64
C ALA A 10 16.25 -1.64 -25.57
N THR A 11 16.74 -0.84 -24.61
CA THR A 11 15.87 -0.22 -23.60
C THR A 11 15.47 1.18 -24.05
N LEU A 12 14.15 1.39 -24.18
CA LEU A 12 13.53 2.64 -24.58
C LEU A 12 12.96 3.32 -23.33
N PRO A 13 13.60 4.40 -22.81
CA PRO A 13 13.08 5.11 -21.66
C PRO A 13 11.78 5.85 -22.03
N LEU A 14 10.79 5.78 -21.14
CA LEU A 14 9.55 6.57 -21.20
C LEU A 14 9.55 7.63 -20.11
N ALA A 15 10.72 8.21 -19.81
CA ALA A 15 10.90 9.14 -18.69
C ALA A 15 10.18 10.47 -18.89
N ASP A 16 10.06 10.91 -20.14
CA ASP A 16 9.51 12.21 -20.52
C ASP A 16 8.00 12.18 -20.84
N VAL A 17 7.36 11.01 -20.67
CA VAL A 17 5.93 10.82 -20.88
C VAL A 17 5.27 10.22 -19.65
N SER A 18 4.06 10.68 -19.37
CA SER A 18 3.18 10.01 -18.42
C SER A 18 2.54 8.80 -19.10
N VAL A 19 2.77 7.60 -18.54
CA VAL A 19 2.17 6.36 -19.03
C VAL A 19 0.89 6.06 -18.23
N ARG A 20 -0.25 5.97 -18.91
CA ARG A 20 -1.55 5.63 -18.33
C ARG A 20 -2.13 4.40 -19.01
N VAL A 21 -2.68 3.46 -18.25
CA VAL A 21 -3.45 2.33 -18.81
C VAL A 21 -4.90 2.78 -18.95
N ARG A 22 -5.42 2.89 -20.18
CA ARG A 22 -6.83 3.28 -20.42
C ARG A 22 -7.77 2.08 -20.40
N THR A 23 -7.36 0.96 -20.97
CA THR A 23 -8.15 -0.27 -20.98
C THR A 23 -7.24 -1.46 -20.78
N ALA A 24 -7.71 -2.40 -19.95
CA ALA A 24 -7.18 -3.74 -19.83
C ALA A 24 -8.36 -4.71 -20.06
N GLY A 25 -8.54 -5.14 -21.31
CA GLY A 25 -9.60 -6.10 -21.64
C GLY A 25 -9.30 -7.47 -21.05
N GLY A 26 -10.30 -8.10 -20.42
CA GLY A 26 -10.20 -9.42 -19.78
C GLY A 26 -10.81 -9.41 -18.38
N SER A 27 -11.76 -10.31 -18.10
CA SER A 27 -12.48 -10.37 -16.82
C SER A 27 -11.55 -10.79 -15.67
N GLY A 28 -11.56 -10.02 -14.57
CA GLY A 28 -10.95 -10.38 -13.29
C GLY A 28 -9.50 -9.91 -13.08
N MET A 29 -9.06 -9.88 -11.82
CA MET A 29 -7.64 -9.74 -11.46
C MET A 29 -6.91 -11.02 -11.88
N PRO A 30 -5.80 -10.96 -12.63
CA PRO A 30 -5.05 -12.17 -12.96
C PRO A 30 -4.54 -12.82 -11.66
N PRO A 31 -4.53 -14.15 -11.57
CA PRO A 31 -3.98 -14.83 -10.41
C PRO A 31 -2.52 -14.42 -10.18
N ILE A 32 -2.01 -14.52 -8.95
CA ILE A 32 -0.59 -14.30 -8.68
C ILE A 32 0.05 -15.69 -8.60
N VAL A 33 0.91 -16.01 -9.55
CA VAL A 33 1.63 -17.30 -9.57
C VAL A 33 3.13 -17.04 -9.71
N ALA A 34 3.93 -17.73 -8.90
CA ALA A 34 5.38 -17.71 -9.04
C ALA A 34 5.76 -18.53 -10.28
N SER A 35 6.44 -17.91 -11.25
CA SER A 35 6.98 -18.60 -12.43
C SER A 35 8.49 -18.38 -12.52
N THR A 36 9.23 -19.47 -12.76
CA THR A 36 10.67 -19.46 -13.07
C THR A 36 10.94 -19.66 -14.56
N ALA A 37 9.90 -19.91 -15.37
CA ALA A 37 9.99 -20.09 -16.81
C ALA A 37 9.67 -18.79 -17.57
N PRO A 38 10.27 -18.54 -18.74
CA PRO A 38 9.85 -17.44 -19.59
C PRO A 38 8.36 -17.58 -19.94
N PRO A 39 7.61 -16.47 -19.97
CA PRO A 39 6.18 -16.49 -20.23
C PRO A 39 5.90 -17.21 -21.55
N LEU A 40 5.08 -18.27 -21.49
CA LEU A 40 4.69 -19.03 -22.66
C LEU A 40 3.71 -18.16 -23.48
N VAL A 41 4.00 -17.97 -24.77
CA VAL A 41 3.04 -17.39 -25.72
C VAL A 41 1.92 -18.40 -25.92
N THR A 42 0.91 -18.36 -25.05
CA THR A 42 -0.29 -19.18 -25.17
C THR A 42 -1.46 -18.32 -25.63
N SER A 43 -2.39 -18.90 -26.39
CA SER A 43 -3.61 -18.21 -26.82
C SER A 43 -4.61 -17.98 -25.68
N THR A 44 -4.41 -18.64 -24.54
CA THR A 44 -5.29 -18.59 -23.37
C THR A 44 -4.84 -17.49 -22.41
N GLY A 45 -5.74 -16.59 -22.02
CA GLY A 45 -5.45 -15.57 -20.99
C GLY A 45 -4.78 -14.27 -21.47
N GLN A 46 -4.63 -14.08 -22.79
CA GLN A 46 -4.14 -12.82 -23.36
C GLN A 46 -5.03 -11.62 -22.99
N ARG A 47 -4.41 -10.46 -22.72
CA ARG A 47 -5.13 -9.20 -22.49
C ARG A 47 -4.70 -8.13 -23.47
N ARG A 48 -5.67 -7.46 -24.09
CA ARG A 48 -5.41 -6.24 -24.86
C ARG A 48 -5.24 -5.08 -23.89
N LEU A 49 -4.07 -4.44 -23.96
CA LEU A 49 -3.71 -3.27 -23.19
C LEU A 49 -3.66 -2.06 -24.12
N THR A 50 -4.31 -0.99 -23.70
CA THR A 50 -4.18 0.32 -24.36
C THR A 50 -3.48 1.28 -23.43
N LEU A 51 -2.26 1.66 -23.80
CA LEU A 51 -1.47 2.65 -23.09
C LEU A 51 -1.66 4.02 -23.74
N HIS A 52 -1.90 5.04 -22.91
CA HIS A 52 -1.81 6.43 -23.30
C HIS A 52 -0.51 7.01 -22.79
N LEU A 53 0.30 7.49 -23.71
CA LEU A 53 1.55 8.20 -23.46
C LEU A 53 1.26 9.69 -23.63
N VAL A 54 1.39 10.45 -22.55
CA VAL A 54 1.08 11.89 -22.54
C VAL A 54 2.37 12.66 -22.27
N ALA A 55 2.81 13.51 -23.20
CA ALA A 55 3.95 14.39 -23.00
C ALA A 55 3.53 15.71 -22.36
N GLN A 56 4.40 16.31 -21.52
CA GLN A 56 4.11 17.60 -20.89
C GLN A 56 4.42 18.81 -21.81
N GLN A 57 5.29 18.64 -22.82
CA GLN A 57 5.70 19.70 -23.75
C GLN A 57 6.08 19.07 -25.12
N ARG A 58 5.61 19.68 -26.22
CA ARG A 58 5.98 19.49 -27.65
C ARG A 58 5.56 18.19 -28.37
N GLU A 59 4.73 18.36 -29.42
CA GLU A 59 4.38 17.33 -30.41
C GLU A 59 5.60 16.67 -31.09
N ALA A 60 6.67 17.43 -31.36
CA ALA A 60 7.89 16.93 -31.99
C ALA A 60 8.57 15.81 -31.16
N HIS A 61 8.46 15.86 -29.83
CA HIS A 61 9.01 14.83 -28.96
C HIS A 61 8.21 13.53 -29.10
N LEU A 62 6.88 13.60 -29.12
CA LEU A 62 6.03 12.43 -29.34
C LEU A 62 6.22 11.84 -30.73
N ALA A 63 6.43 12.66 -31.76
CA ALA A 63 6.72 12.19 -33.11
C ALA A 63 8.05 11.40 -33.18
N ALA A 64 9.09 11.88 -32.47
CA ALA A 64 10.35 11.17 -32.34
C ALA A 64 10.18 9.85 -31.57
N LEU A 65 9.52 9.89 -30.40
CA LEU A 65 9.23 8.71 -29.60
C LEU A 65 8.43 7.67 -30.37
N ARG A 66 7.38 8.09 -31.10
CA ARG A 66 6.59 7.23 -31.99
C ARG A 66 7.47 6.53 -33.01
N SER A 67 8.32 7.28 -33.71
CA SER A 67 9.25 6.72 -34.71
C SER A 67 10.19 5.68 -34.10
N THR A 68 10.74 5.97 -32.91
CA THR A 68 11.59 5.02 -32.17
C THR A 68 10.83 3.77 -31.74
N LEU A 69 9.60 3.90 -31.24
CA LEU A 69 8.77 2.78 -30.82
C LEU A 69 8.38 1.89 -32.02
N ILE A 70 8.01 2.48 -33.16
CA ILE A 70 7.69 1.74 -34.39
C ILE A 70 8.89 0.90 -34.82
N ALA A 71 10.08 1.52 -34.92
CA ALA A 71 11.29 0.83 -35.35
C ALA A 71 11.69 -0.32 -34.40
N ALA A 72 11.38 -0.20 -33.11
CA ALA A 72 11.79 -1.15 -32.09
C ALA A 72 10.76 -2.25 -31.79
N LEU A 73 9.47 -2.03 -32.08
CA LEU A 73 8.38 -2.93 -31.67
C LEU A 73 7.59 -3.53 -32.83
N ASN A 74 7.60 -2.90 -34.01
CA ASN A 74 6.84 -3.40 -35.14
C ASN A 74 7.47 -4.70 -35.67
N PRO A 75 6.77 -5.84 -35.63
CA PRO A 75 7.31 -7.13 -36.08
C PRO A 75 7.68 -7.14 -37.56
N ALA A 76 7.08 -6.28 -38.39
CA ALA A 76 7.47 -6.13 -39.79
C ALA A 76 8.85 -5.46 -39.96
N LEU A 77 9.32 -4.73 -38.95
CA LEU A 77 10.59 -4.01 -38.94
C LEU A 77 11.65 -4.69 -38.07
N THR A 78 11.25 -5.60 -37.19
CA THR A 78 12.15 -6.34 -36.30
C THR A 78 12.24 -7.81 -36.70
N THR A 79 13.45 -8.34 -36.92
CA THR A 79 13.68 -9.78 -37.17
C THR A 79 13.66 -10.63 -35.89
N ALA A 80 13.41 -10.02 -34.74
CA ALA A 80 13.42 -10.69 -33.45
C ALA A 80 12.14 -11.49 -33.22
N SER A 81 12.30 -12.76 -32.80
CA SER A 81 11.20 -13.68 -32.48
C SER A 81 10.75 -13.61 -31.01
N SER A 82 11.35 -12.73 -30.21
CA SER A 82 11.08 -12.54 -28.78
C SER A 82 10.00 -11.47 -28.53
N LEU A 83 9.35 -11.54 -27.36
CA LEU A 83 8.43 -10.49 -26.92
C LEU A 83 9.18 -9.24 -26.44
N ALA A 84 8.51 -8.09 -26.53
CA ALA A 84 8.93 -6.88 -25.85
C ALA A 84 8.51 -6.94 -24.37
N TYR A 85 9.11 -6.12 -23.51
CA TYR A 85 8.70 -6.01 -22.11
C TYR A 85 8.38 -4.57 -21.75
N LEU A 86 7.17 -4.33 -21.23
CA LEU A 86 6.85 -3.10 -20.53
C LEU A 86 7.42 -3.17 -19.12
N ARG A 87 8.21 -2.17 -18.72
CA ARG A 87 8.96 -2.16 -17.45
C ARG A 87 8.60 -0.97 -16.59
N TYR A 88 8.49 -1.21 -15.29
CA TYR A 88 8.39 -0.16 -14.29
C TYR A 88 9.44 -0.38 -13.20
N THR A 89 10.37 0.57 -13.06
CA THR A 89 11.42 0.54 -12.05
C THR A 89 11.13 1.54 -10.93
N ARG A 90 11.13 1.09 -9.68
CA ARG A 90 11.00 1.95 -8.49
C ARG A 90 11.93 1.45 -7.41
N ALA A 91 12.75 2.34 -6.85
CA ALA A 91 13.69 2.04 -5.77
C ALA A 91 14.60 0.81 -6.07
N GLY A 92 15.10 0.69 -7.30
CA GLY A 92 15.99 -0.40 -7.72
C GLY A 92 15.28 -1.70 -8.13
N THR A 93 14.00 -1.87 -7.80
CA THR A 93 13.21 -3.04 -8.22
C THR A 93 12.51 -2.76 -9.55
N THR A 94 12.61 -3.70 -10.49
CA THR A 94 11.96 -3.60 -11.81
C THR A 94 10.91 -4.69 -11.98
N VAL A 95 9.67 -4.28 -12.25
CA VAL A 95 8.58 -5.18 -12.68
C VAL A 95 8.54 -5.19 -14.20
N GLN A 96 8.36 -6.37 -14.81
CA GLN A 96 8.32 -6.54 -16.26
C GLN A 96 7.03 -7.24 -16.66
N LEU A 97 6.42 -6.79 -17.75
CA LEU A 97 5.24 -7.41 -18.35
C LEU A 97 5.56 -7.73 -19.82
N PRO A 98 5.57 -9.01 -20.22
CA PRO A 98 5.69 -9.39 -21.62
C PRO A 98 4.55 -8.80 -22.44
N ILE A 99 4.89 -8.12 -23.54
CA ILE A 99 3.93 -7.48 -24.45
C ILE A 99 4.29 -7.74 -25.91
N GLN A 100 3.26 -7.88 -26.75
CA GLN A 100 3.37 -7.87 -28.20
C GLN A 100 2.69 -6.63 -28.75
N TYR A 101 3.39 -5.85 -29.58
CA TYR A 101 2.79 -4.71 -30.27
C TYR A 101 1.69 -5.16 -31.23
N VAL A 102 0.54 -4.48 -31.22
CA VAL A 102 -0.57 -4.77 -32.14
C VAL A 102 -1.15 -3.55 -32.84
N GLY A 103 -0.80 -2.32 -32.42
CA GLY A 103 -1.23 -1.11 -33.09
C GLY A 103 -1.18 0.14 -32.21
N GLY A 104 -1.83 1.21 -32.67
CA GLY A 104 -1.98 2.50 -31.99
C GLY A 104 -0.94 3.55 -32.37
N LEU A 105 0.17 3.14 -33.01
CA LEU A 105 1.22 4.06 -33.47
C LEU A 105 1.09 4.41 -34.95
N GLU A 106 0.01 4.03 -35.64
CA GLU A 106 -0.16 4.25 -37.08
C GLU A 106 -0.41 5.73 -37.41
N ASP A 107 -1.16 6.42 -36.56
CA ASP A 107 -1.49 7.83 -36.74
C ASP A 107 -0.44 8.74 -36.08
N PRO A 108 -0.23 9.96 -36.60
CA PRO A 108 0.55 10.97 -35.89
C PRO A 108 -0.09 11.29 -34.52
N PRO A 109 0.71 11.72 -33.52
CA PRO A 109 0.17 12.02 -32.20
C PRO A 109 -0.79 13.23 -32.26
N ASP A 110 -1.97 13.09 -31.66
CA ASP A 110 -2.94 14.19 -31.54
C ASP A 110 -2.59 15.06 -30.33
N SER A 111 -2.19 16.32 -30.57
CA SER A 111 -2.12 17.43 -29.60
C SER A 111 -1.23 17.30 -28.36
N ASN A 112 -0.82 16.08 -27.95
CA ASN A 112 0.15 15.68 -26.92
C ASN A 112 -0.06 14.21 -26.45
N GLU A 113 -0.90 13.44 -27.16
CA GLU A 113 -1.16 12.05 -26.82
C GLU A 113 -0.66 11.09 -27.89
N LEU A 114 -0.12 9.97 -27.45
CA LEU A 114 0.26 8.84 -28.29
C LEU A 114 -0.32 7.56 -27.69
N THR A 115 -1.00 6.76 -28.51
CA THR A 115 -1.57 5.50 -28.07
C THR A 115 -0.64 4.34 -28.44
N LEU A 116 -0.47 3.39 -27.51
CA LEU A 116 0.25 2.15 -27.78
C LEU A 116 -0.66 0.98 -27.38
N GLN A 117 -1.03 0.16 -28.36
CA GLN A 117 -1.81 -1.04 -28.15
C GLN A 117 -0.91 -2.26 -28.17
N CYS A 118 -1.05 -3.10 -27.16
CA CYS A 118 -0.31 -4.34 -27.06
C CYS A 118 -1.16 -5.49 -26.52
N ILE A 119 -0.75 -6.72 -26.84
CA ILE A 119 -1.25 -7.94 -26.19
C ILE A 119 -0.27 -8.30 -25.09
N ALA A 120 -0.74 -8.38 -23.85
CA ALA A 120 -0.02 -9.03 -22.76
C ALA A 120 -0.29 -10.55 -22.82
N HIS A 121 0.73 -11.29 -23.24
CA HIS A 121 0.75 -12.76 -23.18
C HIS A 121 1.18 -13.13 -21.78
N ASP A 122 0.27 -13.68 -20.99
CA ASP A 122 0.46 -13.94 -19.57
C ASP A 122 0.37 -12.69 -18.66
N PRO A 123 -0.85 -12.23 -18.30
CA PRO A 123 -1.04 -11.06 -17.43
C PRO A 123 -0.66 -11.33 -15.96
N LEU A 124 -0.12 -12.51 -15.64
CA LEU A 124 0.50 -12.77 -14.36
C LEU A 124 1.60 -11.73 -14.16
N TRP A 125 1.49 -10.90 -13.12
CA TRP A 125 2.58 -10.00 -12.75
C TRP A 125 3.74 -10.84 -12.21
N THR A 126 4.67 -11.21 -13.08
CA THR A 126 5.90 -11.87 -12.66
C THR A 126 6.84 -10.79 -12.14
N THR A 127 7.12 -10.83 -10.84
CA THR A 127 8.25 -10.10 -10.28
C THR A 127 9.44 -11.04 -10.32
N THR A 128 10.57 -10.66 -10.91
CA THR A 128 11.80 -11.46 -10.85
C THR A 128 12.48 -11.47 -9.48
N SER A 129 11.81 -10.99 -8.42
CA SER A 129 12.34 -11.03 -7.05
C SER A 129 11.28 -10.77 -5.98
N THR A 130 10.10 -11.39 -6.05
CA THR A 130 9.29 -11.52 -4.82
C THR A 130 9.25 -12.98 -4.42
N THR A 131 10.12 -13.32 -3.48
CA THR A 131 9.71 -14.27 -2.46
C THR A 131 8.43 -13.68 -1.87
N SER A 132 7.28 -14.26 -2.19
CA SER A 132 6.12 -14.15 -1.29
C SER A 132 6.61 -14.74 0.02
N GLN A 133 7.24 -13.92 0.85
CA GLN A 133 7.46 -14.34 2.22
C GLN A 133 6.04 -14.53 2.78
N PRO A 134 5.76 -15.67 3.43
CA PRO A 134 4.57 -15.76 4.26
C PRO A 134 4.53 -14.53 5.18
N LEU A 135 3.34 -14.14 5.64
CA LEU A 135 3.21 -13.11 6.67
C LEU A 135 4.01 -13.53 7.90
N THR A 136 5.29 -13.13 7.94
CA THR A 136 6.16 -13.38 9.08
C THR A 136 5.75 -12.38 10.13
N VAL A 137 5.28 -12.86 11.27
CA VAL A 137 5.06 -12.03 12.46
C VAL A 137 6.38 -11.29 12.74
N ARG A 138 6.41 -9.99 12.45
CA ARG A 138 7.63 -9.17 12.60
C ARG A 138 8.03 -8.98 14.06
N GLN A 139 7.08 -9.16 14.97
CA GLN A 139 7.28 -8.99 16.39
C GLN A 139 6.19 -9.72 17.17
N THR A 140 6.60 -10.60 18.09
CA THR A 140 5.70 -11.21 19.08
C THR A 140 5.91 -10.50 20.41
N ILE A 141 4.82 -10.05 21.05
CA ILE A 141 4.87 -9.49 22.40
C ILE A 141 4.33 -10.55 23.35
N GLY A 142 5.23 -11.18 24.12
CA GLY A 142 4.91 -12.37 24.93
C GLY A 142 3.96 -12.11 26.11
N SER A 143 3.92 -10.88 26.63
CA SER A 143 2.99 -10.51 27.71
C SER A 143 2.44 -9.11 27.45
N VAL A 144 1.18 -9.04 27.06
CA VAL A 144 0.44 -7.78 26.93
C VAL A 144 -0.27 -7.56 28.26
N ALA A 145 0.21 -6.60 29.05
CA ALA A 145 -0.44 -6.13 30.27
C ALA A 145 -1.63 -5.21 29.92
N HIS A 146 -2.55 -5.72 29.09
CA HIS A 146 -3.79 -5.10 28.61
C HIS A 146 -3.64 -3.95 27.61
N ILE A 147 -2.50 -3.23 27.57
CA ILE A 147 -2.26 -2.15 26.61
C ILE A 147 -0.91 -2.38 25.90
N ILE A 148 -0.90 -2.16 24.58
CA ILE A 148 0.33 -2.04 23.78
C ILE A 148 0.44 -0.63 23.19
N GLN A 149 1.66 -0.17 23.02
CA GLN A 149 1.99 1.08 22.36
C GLN A 149 2.88 0.84 21.16
N ARG A 150 2.86 1.78 20.21
CA ARG A 150 3.75 1.80 19.06
C ARG A 150 4.59 3.07 19.09
N SER A 151 5.91 2.93 19.08
CA SER A 151 6.82 4.08 19.03
C SER A 151 6.78 4.76 17.66
N ALA A 152 7.31 5.99 17.57
CA ALA A 152 7.49 6.70 16.30
C ALA A 152 8.39 5.94 15.31
N ALA A 153 9.32 5.11 15.82
CA ALA A 153 10.15 4.21 15.03
C ALA A 153 9.41 2.94 14.55
N GLY A 154 8.12 2.81 14.88
CA GLY A 154 7.26 1.71 14.44
C GLY A 154 7.39 0.43 15.26
N VAL A 155 8.10 0.47 16.40
CA VAL A 155 8.31 -0.67 17.30
C VAL A 155 7.14 -0.80 18.26
N TRP A 156 6.58 -2.01 18.40
CA TRP A 156 5.52 -2.28 19.37
C TRP A 156 6.10 -2.68 20.73
N SER A 157 5.46 -2.28 21.83
CA SER A 157 5.82 -2.72 23.17
C SER A 157 4.61 -2.76 24.11
N ALA A 158 4.67 -3.58 25.14
CA ALA A 158 3.64 -3.60 26.18
C ALA A 158 3.78 -2.38 27.11
N MET A 159 2.66 -1.89 27.62
CA MET A 159 2.61 -0.91 28.71
C MET A 159 2.32 -1.66 30.02
N PRO A 160 3.33 -1.91 30.87
CA PRO A 160 3.18 -2.76 32.06
C PRO A 160 2.40 -2.06 33.18
N GLY A 161 1.91 -2.85 34.14
CA GLY A 161 1.45 -2.35 35.45
C GLY A 161 -0.06 -2.41 35.70
N LEU A 162 -0.89 -2.58 34.67
CA LEU A 162 -2.33 -2.85 34.86
C LEU A 162 -2.56 -4.35 35.10
N ASN A 163 -3.46 -4.69 36.03
CA ASN A 163 -3.68 -6.05 36.50
C ASN A 163 -5.05 -6.64 36.13
N SER A 164 -5.85 -5.93 35.33
CA SER A 164 -7.15 -6.39 34.84
C SER A 164 -7.57 -5.61 33.60
N ALA A 165 -8.74 -5.94 33.06
CA ALA A 165 -9.29 -5.38 31.83
C ALA A 165 -9.35 -3.85 31.83
N VAL A 166 -8.93 -3.27 30.71
CA VAL A 166 -9.06 -1.85 30.39
C VAL A 166 -10.27 -1.71 29.47
N ALA A 167 -11.26 -0.92 29.90
CA ALA A 167 -12.49 -0.72 29.14
C ALA A 167 -12.54 0.67 28.47
N ALA A 168 -11.73 1.62 28.91
CA ALA A 168 -11.69 2.97 28.37
C ALA A 168 -10.25 3.52 28.32
N LEU A 169 -9.96 4.29 27.27
CA LEU A 169 -8.73 5.07 27.12
C LEU A 169 -9.11 6.50 26.72
N LEU A 170 -8.36 7.48 27.23
CA LEU A 170 -8.55 8.89 26.92
C LEU A 170 -7.17 9.56 26.82
N VAL A 171 -6.91 10.24 25.71
CA VAL A 171 -5.76 11.13 25.56
C VAL A 171 -6.25 12.56 25.77
N ALA A 172 -5.76 13.23 26.81
CA ALA A 172 -6.08 14.62 27.09
C ALA A 172 -5.32 15.58 26.14
N PRO A 173 -5.75 16.84 26.01
CA PRO A 173 -5.11 17.82 25.13
C PRO A 173 -3.64 18.10 25.45
N ASP A 174 -3.22 17.88 26.70
CA ASP A 174 -1.83 17.99 27.15
C ASP A 174 -0.98 16.75 26.77
N GLY A 175 -1.56 15.76 26.10
CA GLY A 175 -0.92 14.51 25.72
C GLY A 175 -0.93 13.44 26.82
N THR A 176 -1.54 13.72 27.98
CA THR A 176 -1.67 12.73 29.06
C THR A 176 -2.61 11.60 28.65
N LEU A 177 -2.16 10.35 28.80
CA LEU A 177 -2.99 9.17 28.62
C LEU A 177 -3.62 8.72 29.95
N TYR A 178 -4.94 8.55 29.95
CA TYR A 178 -5.71 7.95 31.03
C TYR A 178 -6.28 6.60 30.59
N ALA A 179 -6.31 5.66 31.53
CA ALA A 179 -6.97 4.37 31.38
C ALA A 179 -8.06 4.22 32.44
N GLY A 180 -9.18 3.61 32.06
CA GLY A 180 -10.28 3.26 32.95
C GLY A 180 -10.67 1.78 32.77
N GLY A 181 -10.98 1.09 33.86
CA GLY A 181 -11.33 -0.33 33.79
C GLY A 181 -11.58 -1.01 35.13
N GLU A 182 -11.37 -2.33 35.13
CA GLU A 182 -11.63 -3.23 36.27
C GLU A 182 -10.36 -3.47 37.12
N PHE A 183 -9.24 -2.86 36.74
CA PHE A 183 -7.96 -2.95 37.44
C PHE A 183 -7.97 -2.17 38.77
N SER A 184 -6.98 -2.46 39.63
CA SER A 184 -6.81 -1.77 40.91
C SER A 184 -6.67 -0.26 40.71
N GLY A 185 -7.52 0.52 41.38
CA GLY A 185 -7.53 1.97 41.24
C GLY A 185 -8.54 2.53 40.23
N ARG A 186 -9.12 1.68 39.37
CA ARG A 186 -10.21 1.96 38.41
C ARG A 186 -9.92 2.97 37.32
N VAL A 187 -9.19 4.04 37.63
CA VAL A 187 -8.66 5.03 36.69
C VAL A 187 -7.20 5.29 37.02
N CYS A 188 -6.34 5.22 36.00
CA CYS A 188 -4.92 5.51 36.13
C CYS A 188 -4.48 6.49 35.05
N ARG A 189 -3.48 7.31 35.38
CA ARG A 189 -2.77 8.20 34.48
C ARG A 189 -1.40 7.62 34.13
N TRP A 190 -1.04 7.61 32.85
CA TRP A 190 0.30 7.24 32.40
C TRP A 190 1.30 8.36 32.66
N ASN A 191 2.42 8.02 33.28
CA ASN A 191 3.59 8.88 33.40
C ASN A 191 4.65 8.40 32.41
N SER A 192 4.90 9.21 31.37
CA SER A 192 5.87 8.90 30.32
C SER A 192 7.33 8.95 30.80
N SER A 193 7.63 9.77 31.81
CA SER A 193 8.99 9.90 32.37
C SER A 193 9.40 8.68 33.17
N THR A 194 8.46 8.07 33.90
CA THR A 194 8.72 6.88 34.74
C THR A 194 8.25 5.58 34.09
N ALA A 195 7.64 5.64 32.91
CA ALA A 195 7.03 4.52 32.20
C ALA A 195 6.10 3.69 33.12
N SER A 196 5.25 4.38 33.89
CA SER A 196 4.37 3.74 34.89
C SER A 196 2.99 4.38 34.98
N TRP A 197 2.03 3.60 35.46
CA TRP A 197 0.67 4.06 35.76
C TRP A 197 0.60 4.62 37.18
N SER A 198 -0.13 5.73 37.33
CA SER A 198 -0.43 6.38 38.61
C SER A 198 -1.94 6.41 38.84
N THR A 199 -2.39 5.83 39.96
CA THR A 199 -3.81 5.71 40.29
C THR A 199 -4.43 7.06 40.62
N LEU A 200 -5.61 7.34 40.07
CA LEU A 200 -6.49 8.40 40.52
C LEU A 200 -7.45 7.83 41.57
N SER A 201 -7.34 8.29 42.81
CA SER A 201 -8.15 7.78 43.93
C SER A 201 -9.59 8.30 43.90
N GLY A 202 -10.48 7.64 44.65
CA GLY A 202 -11.87 8.09 44.86
C GLY A 202 -12.92 7.26 44.12
N LEU A 203 -12.52 6.35 43.22
CA LEU A 203 -13.43 5.47 42.49
C LEU A 203 -13.35 4.03 43.02
N ASN A 204 -14.50 3.45 43.36
CA ASN A 204 -14.61 2.09 43.90
C ASN A 204 -15.34 1.11 42.95
N GLY A 205 -15.77 1.56 41.77
CA GLY A 205 -16.49 0.75 40.78
C GLY A 205 -15.82 0.76 39.41
N ASP A 206 -16.16 -0.23 38.60
CA ASP A 206 -15.57 -0.42 37.27
C ASP A 206 -15.91 0.73 36.33
N VAL A 207 -14.89 1.25 35.66
CA VAL A 207 -15.03 2.36 34.72
C VAL A 207 -15.19 1.84 33.31
N ARG A 208 -16.20 2.33 32.60
CA ARG A 208 -16.53 1.92 31.23
C ARG A 208 -16.33 3.02 30.20
N ALA A 209 -16.33 4.28 30.61
CA ALA A 209 -15.96 5.39 29.75
C ALA A 209 -15.29 6.51 30.55
N LEU A 210 -14.45 7.27 29.85
CA LEU A 210 -13.78 8.46 30.33
C LEU A 210 -14.06 9.60 29.33
N VAL A 211 -14.33 10.81 29.83
CA VAL A 211 -14.44 12.01 29.00
C VAL A 211 -13.82 13.20 29.73
N LEU A 212 -13.16 14.08 28.99
CA LEU A 212 -12.65 15.34 29.51
C LEU A 212 -13.63 16.46 29.20
N GLY A 213 -14.02 17.22 30.22
CA GLY A 213 -14.77 18.45 30.07
C GLY A 213 -13.92 19.57 29.45
N PRO A 214 -14.55 20.61 28.89
CA PRO A 214 -13.84 21.77 28.36
C PRO A 214 -13.09 22.57 29.44
N ASP A 215 -13.46 22.40 30.70
CA ASP A 215 -12.80 22.94 31.89
C ASP A 215 -11.60 22.08 32.36
N GLY A 216 -11.32 20.96 31.70
CA GLY A 216 -10.29 20.01 32.08
C GLY A 216 -10.71 18.99 33.13
N THR A 217 -11.98 18.97 33.54
CA THR A 217 -12.50 17.98 34.50
C THR A 217 -12.60 16.60 33.86
N LEU A 218 -12.03 15.58 34.50
CA LEU A 218 -12.15 14.19 34.04
C LEU A 218 -13.41 13.55 34.61
N TYR A 219 -14.34 13.15 33.74
CA TYR A 219 -15.54 12.41 34.11
C TYR A 219 -15.36 10.92 33.79
N ALA A 220 -15.78 10.07 34.72
CA ALA A 220 -15.78 8.62 34.58
C ALA A 220 -17.19 8.08 34.81
N CYS A 221 -17.66 7.18 33.94
CA CYS A 221 -18.96 6.53 34.10
C CYS A 221 -18.83 5.02 34.29
N ARG A 222 -19.79 4.44 35.02
CA ARG A 222 -19.90 3.01 35.32
C ARG A 222 -21.23 2.43 34.86
N LEU A 223 -21.29 1.12 34.68
CA LEU A 223 -22.46 0.42 34.13
C LEU A 223 -23.57 0.17 35.18
N ARG A 224 -23.26 0.17 36.48
CA ARG A 224 -24.25 -0.01 37.56
C ARG A 224 -24.06 0.98 38.71
N PHE A 225 -25.08 1.78 38.99
CA PHE A 225 -25.28 2.37 40.31
C PHE A 225 -26.01 1.35 41.19
N SER A 226 -25.35 0.78 42.20
CA SER A 226 -26.03 0.15 43.33
C SER A 226 -25.82 1.03 44.55
N GLY A 227 -26.78 1.92 44.78
CA GLY A 227 -26.85 2.78 45.96
C GLY A 227 -28.25 3.37 46.02
N VAL A 228 -28.96 3.11 47.13
CA VAL A 228 -30.18 3.85 47.46
C VAL A 228 -29.74 5.24 47.85
N LEU A 229 -30.17 6.27 47.11
CA LEU A 229 -30.09 7.64 47.58
C LEU A 229 -31.15 7.78 48.67
N GLY A 230 -30.73 7.59 49.93
CA GLY A 230 -31.44 8.15 51.07
C GLY A 230 -31.39 9.68 50.99
N PRO A 231 -32.35 10.38 51.63
CA PRO A 231 -32.52 11.83 51.53
C PRO A 231 -31.26 12.63 51.87
#